data_AF-W2CG09-F1
#
_entry.id   AF-W2CG09-F1
#
_cell.length_a   1.000
_cell.length_b   1.000
_cell.length_c   1.000
_cell.angle_alpha   90.00
_cell.angle_beta   90.00
_cell.angle_gamma   90.00
#
_symmetry.space_group_name_H-M   'P 1'
#
loop_
_entity.id
_entity.type
_entity.pdbx_description
1 polymer ?
#
loop_
_entity_poly.entity_id
_entity_poly.type
_entity_poly.pdbx_seq_one_letter_code
_entity_poly.pdbx_strand_id
1 'polypeptide(L)' 'MTQIEIILERSKDFWWAYSTNVEGINGGGETEGAARREVLQCIELQKELENLSAYETYKPVFHYAAVELCAY' A
#
# COMPACT_ATOMS: atom_id res chain seq x y z
N MET A 1 -9.24 0.53 -15.80
CA MET A 1 -7.99 0.67 -15.03
C MET A 1 -8.29 1.56 -13.86
N THR A 2 -8.21 1.00 -12.66
CA THR A 2 -8.56 1.71 -11.42
C THR A 2 -7.29 2.06 -10.66
N GLN A 3 -7.18 3.31 -10.21
CA GLN A 3 -6.02 3.77 -9.46
C GLN A 3 -6.18 3.43 -7.99
N ILE A 4 -5.10 2.93 -7.38
CA ILE A 4 -5.02 2.71 -5.93
C ILE A 4 -3.97 3.68 -5.41
N GLU A 5 -4.41 4.67 -4.64
CA GLU A 5 -3.54 5.67 -4.02
C GLU A 5 -2.90 5.06 -2.78
N ILE A 6 -1.58 4.87 -2.81
CA ILE A 6 -0.78 4.27 -1.73
C ILE A 6 0.08 5.34 -1.07
N ILE A 7 -0.06 5.50 0.24
CA ILE A 7 0.80 6.34 1.07
C ILE A 7 1.94 5.49 1.61
N LEU A 8 3.18 5.97 1.41
CA LEU A 8 4.39 5.48 2.06
C LEU A 8 4.70 6.36 3.25
N GLU A 9 4.63 5.77 4.42
CA GLU A 9 4.87 6.47 5.68
C GLU A 9 6.07 5.84 6.38
N ARG A 10 6.97 6.70 6.85
CA ARG A 10 8.09 6.29 7.69
C ARG A 10 7.71 6.51 9.15
N SER A 11 7.61 5.43 9.91
CA SER A 11 7.61 5.49 11.38
C SER A 11 9.05 5.43 11.90
N LYS A 12 9.26 5.33 13.23
CA LYS A 12 10.58 5.40 13.86
C LYS A 12 11.50 4.26 13.44
N ASP A 13 10.96 3.06 13.30
CA ASP A 13 11.68 1.80 13.06
C ASP A 13 11.02 0.94 11.97
N PHE A 14 9.91 1.40 11.40
CA PHE A 14 9.18 0.71 10.34
C PHE A 14 8.81 1.61 9.15
N TRP A 15 8.51 1.00 8.01
CA TRP A 15 7.85 1.62 6.86
C TRP A 15 6.46 1.02 6.68
N TRP A 16 5.48 1.87 6.43
CA TRP A 16 4.13 1.48 6.06
C TRP A 16 3.84 1.84 4.61
N ALA A 17 3.00 1.05 3.97
CA ALA A 17 2.43 1.30 2.66
C ALA A 17 0.93 0.98 2.73
N TYR A 18 0.05 1.96 2.62
CA TYR A 18 -1.39 1.73 2.79
C TYR A 18 -2.22 2.56 1.82
N SER A 19 -3.38 2.03 1.42
CA SER A 19 -4.29 2.74 0.54
C SER A 19 -5.18 3.73 1.28
N THR A 20 -5.50 4.84 0.62
CA THR A 20 -6.48 5.83 1.11
C THR A 20 -7.82 5.77 0.41
N ASN A 21 -7.92 5.04 -0.71
CA ASN A 21 -9.12 4.97 -1.54
C ASN A 21 -9.64 3.55 -1.78
N VAL A 22 -8.90 2.51 -1.34
CA VAL A 22 -9.33 1.11 -1.38
C VAL A 22 -9.09 0.48 -0.01
N GLU A 23 -10.17 0.08 0.65
CA GLU A 23 -10.09 -0.54 1.97
C GLU A 23 -9.34 -1.87 1.94
N GLY A 24 -8.65 -2.21 3.04
CA GLY A 24 -7.97 -3.50 3.19
C GLY A 24 -6.63 -3.63 2.47
N ILE A 25 -6.17 -2.59 1.77
CA ILE A 25 -4.86 -2.58 1.10
C ILE A 25 -3.82 -1.93 2.00
N ASN A 26 -2.92 -2.75 2.54
CA ASN A 26 -1.78 -2.30 3.33
C ASN A 26 -0.61 -3.28 3.27
N GLY A 27 0.55 -2.82 3.74
CA GLY A 27 1.78 -3.58 3.89
C GLY A 27 2.82 -2.75 4.63
N GLY A 28 3.96 -3.36 4.92
CA GLY A 28 5.00 -2.75 5.71
C GLY A 28 6.35 -3.47 5.64
N GLY A 29 7.30 -2.99 6.41
CA GLY A 29 8.58 -3.65 6.59
C GLY A 29 9.67 -2.72 7.10
N GLU A 30 10.83 -3.29 7.40
CA GLU A 30 11.99 -2.54 7.90
C GLU A 30 12.55 -1.54 6.87
N THR A 31 12.19 -1.69 5.59
CA THR A 31 12.65 -0.83 4.49
C THR A 31 11.46 -0.40 3.63
N GLU A 32 11.57 0.77 2.98
CA GLU A 32 10.57 1.24 2.01
C GLU A 32 10.31 0.19 0.93
N GLY A 33 11.36 -0.46 0.44
CA GLY A 33 11.26 -1.52 -0.56
C GLY A 33 10.48 -2.75 -0.06
N ALA A 34 10.57 -3.09 1.23
CA ALA A 34 9.77 -4.16 1.82
C ALA A 34 8.30 -3.78 1.87
N ALA A 35 7.97 -2.58 2.37
CA ALA A 35 6.60 -2.08 2.42
C ALA A 35 5.94 -2.00 1.04
N ARG A 36 6.68 -1.51 0.02
CA ARG A 36 6.21 -1.50 -1.37
C ARG A 36 5.92 -2.90 -1.91
N ARG A 37 6.77 -3.90 -1.60
CA ARG A 37 6.51 -5.28 -2.05
C ARG A 37 5.30 -5.87 -1.35
N GLU A 38 5.18 -5.68 -0.04
CA GLU A 38 4.09 -6.25 0.75
C GLU A 38 2.74 -5.68 0.33
N VAL A 39 2.62 -4.36 0.08
CA VAL A 39 1.34 -3.79 -0.37
C VAL A 39 0.94 -4.26 -1.78
N LEU A 40 1.90 -4.53 -2.66
CA LEU A 40 1.64 -5.12 -3.97
C LEU A 40 1.16 -6.57 -3.84
N GLN A 41 1.77 -7.34 -2.94
CA GLN A 41 1.31 -8.70 -2.61
C GLN A 41 -0.09 -8.67 -1.99
N CYS A 42 -0.38 -7.70 -1.13
CA CYS A 42 -1.71 -7.49 -0.55
C CYS A 42 -2.77 -7.25 -1.64
N ILE A 43 -2.49 -6.45 -2.67
CA ILE A 43 -3.41 -6.23 -3.80
C ILE A 43 -3.73 -7.56 -4.51
N GLU A 44 -2.72 -8.40 -4.76
CA GLU A 44 -2.96 -9.72 -5.37
C GLU A 44 -3.76 -10.64 -4.43
N LEU A 45 -3.45 -10.64 -3.13
CA LEU A 45 -4.20 -11.41 -2.14
C LEU A 45 -5.67 -10.95 -2.06
N GLN A 46 -5.95 -9.65 -2.13
CA GLN A 46 -7.32 -9.16 -2.14
C GLN A 46 -8.09 -9.60 -3.39
N LYS A 47 -7.42 -9.83 -4.53
CA LYS A 47 -8.06 -10.44 -5.71
C LYS A 47 -8.34 -11.92 -5.49
N GLU A 48 -7.39 -12.66 -4.91
CA GLU A 48 -7.57 -14.08 -4.59
C GLU A 48 -8.71 -14.32 -3.60
N LEU A 49 -8.91 -13.38 -2.66
CA LEU A 49 -10.00 -13.39 -1.69
C LEU A 49 -11.31 -12.80 -2.23
N GLU A 50 -11.38 -12.47 -3.52
CA GLU A 50 -12.55 -11.88 -4.20
C GLU A 50 -13.02 -10.52 -3.64
N ASN A 51 -12.22 -9.86 -2.80
CA ASN A 51 -12.47 -8.50 -2.33
C ASN A 51 -12.17 -7.45 -3.40
N LEU A 52 -11.26 -7.77 -4.32
CA LEU A 52 -11.02 -7.04 -5.56
C LEU A 52 -11.34 -7.92 -6.77
N SER A 53 -11.90 -7.33 -7.81
CA SER A 53 -12.13 -8.06 -9.07
C SER A 53 -10.81 -8.54 -9.68
N ALA A 54 -10.66 -9.85 -9.90
CA ALA A 54 -9.50 -10.43 -10.57
C ALA A 54 -9.38 -10.04 -12.06
N TYR A 55 -10.48 -9.57 -12.68
CA TYR A 55 -10.52 -9.17 -14.09
C TYR A 55 -10.18 -7.70 -14.32
N GLU A 56 -10.08 -6.92 -13.24
CA GLU A 56 -9.78 -5.50 -13.32
C GLU A 56 -8.27 -5.22 -13.19
N THR A 57 -7.79 -4.29 -14.01
CA THR A 57 -6.42 -3.79 -13.89
C THR A 57 -6.37 -2.67 -12.86
N TYR A 58 -5.66 -2.92 -11.76
CA TYR A 58 -5.35 -1.91 -10.75
C TYR A 58 -3.96 -1.31 -11.00
N LYS A 59 -3.85 0.01 -10.87
CA LYS A 59 -2.60 0.75 -10.98
C LYS A 59 -2.28 1.41 -9.65
N PRO A 60 -1.34 0.86 -8.86
CA PRO A 60 -0.86 1.51 -7.65
C PRO A 60 -0.12 2.81 -8.00
N VAL A 61 -0.47 3.90 -7.32
CA VAL A 61 0.21 5.19 -7.39
C VAL A 61 0.75 5.49 -6.01
N PHE A 62 2.07 5.66 -5.90
CA PHE A 62 2.73 5.82 -4.61
C PHE A 62 3.03 7.30 -4.32
N HIS A 63 2.71 7.72 -3.10
CA HIS A 63 3.03 9.03 -2.55
C HIS A 63 3.77 8.87 -1.23
N TYR A 64 4.53 9.88 -0.83
CA TYR A 64 5.08 9.92 0.52
C TYR A 64 4.09 10.63 1.46
N ALA A 65 3.97 10.13 2.67
CA ALA A 65 3.26 10.82 3.74
C ALA A 65 3.90 12.20 3.99
N ALA A 66 3.07 13.14 4.44
CA ALA A 66 3.55 14.42 4.92
C ALA A 66 4.49 14.18 6.14
N VAL A 67 5.54 14.99 6.26
CA VAL A 67 6.57 14.81 7.30
C VAL A 67 5.95 14.88 8.70
N GLU A 68 4.88 15.65 8.89
CA GLU A 68 4.18 15.77 10.17
C GLU A 68 3.47 14.49 10.61
N LEU A 69 3.18 13.59 9.67
CA LEU A 69 2.58 12.27 9.95
C LEU A 69 3.64 11.20 10.22
N CYS A 70 4.88 11.43 9.78
CA CYS A 70 5.99 10.52 10.04
C CYS A 70 6.44 10.63 11.49
N ALA A 71 6.26 9.55 12.26
CA ALA A 71 6.85 9.44 13.59
C ALA A 71 8.34 9.10 13.46
N TYR A 72 9.24 9.98 13.89
CA TYR A 72 10.69 9.75 13.88
C TYR A 72 11.22 9.20 15.19
#